data_AF-A0A0E0JXX8-F1
#
_entry.id   AF-A0A0E0JXX8-F1
#
_cell.length_a   1.000
_cell.length_b   1.000
_cell.length_c   1.000
_cell.angle_alpha   90.00
_cell.angle_beta   90.00
_cell.angle_gamma   90.00
#
_symmetry.space_group_name_H-M   'P 1'
#
loop_
_entity.id
_entity.type
_entity.pdbx_description
1 polymer ?
#
loop_
_entity_poly.entity_id
_entity_poly.type
_entity_poly.pdbx_seq_one_letter_code
_entity_poly.pdbx_strand_id
1 'polypeptide(L)'
;MAAPAASSSTTAAVREMQRDLEHLQESSGPQAELELVNDEANVYKLIGPVLVKQDLAEAKANVKKRIEYISAELKRMDRALKDLEEKQNSKKESIFKLQQKMQAVQAKA
;
A
#
# COMPACT_ATOMS: atom_id res chain seq x y z
N MET A 1 22.78 5.80 -22.07
CA MET A 1 21.41 5.76 -21.55
C MET A 1 21.29 4.54 -20.63
N ALA A 2 21.40 4.71 -19.31
CA ALA A 2 21.27 3.60 -18.36
C ALA A 2 20.55 4.10 -17.12
N ALA A 3 19.22 3.97 -17.10
CA ALA A 3 18.41 3.88 -15.87
C ALA A 3 16.95 3.54 -16.21
N PRO A 4 16.57 2.24 -16.22
CA PRO A 4 15.16 1.89 -15.96
C PRO A 4 14.95 1.01 -14.71
N ALA A 5 16.02 0.45 -14.12
CA ALA A 5 15.87 -0.57 -13.07
C ALA A 5 15.27 -0.03 -11.74
N ALA A 6 15.60 1.19 -11.34
CA ALA A 6 15.10 1.75 -10.07
C ALA A 6 13.65 2.25 -10.13
N SER A 7 13.18 2.68 -11.31
CA SER A 7 11.80 3.15 -11.51
C SER A 7 10.79 1.99 -11.48
N SER A 8 11.18 0.81 -11.98
CA SER A 8 10.31 -0.36 -12.06
C SER A 8 9.88 -0.88 -10.68
N SER A 9 10.78 -0.89 -9.69
CA SER A 9 10.49 -1.36 -8.34
C SER A 9 9.53 -0.43 -7.58
N THR A 10 9.71 0.89 -7.72
CA THR A 10 8.82 1.88 -7.08
C THR A 10 7.43 1.85 -7.71
N THR A 11 7.34 1.71 -9.04
CA THR A 11 6.05 1.59 -9.73
C THR A 11 5.31 0.31 -9.34
N ALA A 12 6.01 -0.80 -9.12
CA ALA A 12 5.40 -2.04 -8.63
C ALA A 12 4.83 -1.87 -7.22
N ALA A 13 5.60 -1.27 -6.30
CA ALA A 13 5.16 -1.00 -4.93
C ALA A 13 3.94 -0.05 -4.88
N VAL A 14 3.90 0.99 -5.72
CA VAL A 14 2.75 1.91 -5.78
C VAL A 14 1.48 1.21 -6.28
N ARG A 15 1.60 0.29 -7.24
CA ARG A 15 0.45 -0.51 -7.72
C ARG A 15 -0.09 -1.45 -6.66
N GLU A 16 0.79 -2.07 -5.90
CA GLU A 16 0.40 -2.95 -4.80
C GLU A 16 -0.28 -2.15 -3.68
N MET A 17 0.22 -0.96 -3.35
CA MET A 17 -0.42 -0.04 -2.40
C MET A 17 -1.82 0.40 -2.85
N GLN A 18 -1.99 0.67 -4.15
CA GLN A 18 -3.31 1.01 -4.71
C GLN A 18 -4.31 -0.14 -4.53
N ARG A 19 -3.91 -1.39 -4.76
CA ARG A 19 -4.77 -2.56 -4.53
C ARG A 19 -5.14 -2.73 -3.06
N ASP A 20 -4.19 -2.53 -2.15
CA ASP A 20 -4.46 -2.62 -0.72
C ASP A 20 -5.43 -1.53 -0.26
N LEU A 21 -5.33 -0.33 -0.84
CA LEU A 21 -6.26 0.76 -0.57
C LEU A 21 -7.69 0.45 -1.06
N GLU A 22 -7.81 -0.15 -2.25
CA GLU A 22 -9.09 -0.65 -2.77
C GLU A 22 -9.71 -1.69 -1.81
N HIS A 23 -8.92 -2.68 -1.37
CA HIS A 23 -9.38 -3.70 -0.41
C HIS A 23 -9.75 -3.13 0.96
N LEU A 24 -9.08 -2.06 1.41
CA LEU A 24 -9.43 -1.37 2.65
C LEU A 24 -10.80 -0.68 2.52
N GLN A 25 -11.04 0.01 1.41
CA GLN A 25 -12.31 0.66 1.12
C GLN A 25 -13.46 -0.36 1.09
N GLU A 26 -13.28 -1.48 0.39
CA GLU A 26 -14.25 -2.59 0.35
C GLU A 26 -14.57 -3.16 1.73
N SER A 27 -13.61 -3.14 2.67
CA SER A 27 -13.80 -3.71 4.01
C SER A 27 -14.40 -2.70 4.99
N SER A 28 -14.15 -1.40 4.80
CA SER A 28 -14.62 -0.33 5.71
C SER A 28 -16.14 -0.11 5.69
N GLY A 29 -16.79 -0.24 4.52
CA GLY A 29 -18.24 -0.09 4.41
C GLY A 29 -19.01 -1.14 5.22
N PRO A 30 -18.77 -2.45 4.97
CA PRO A 30 -19.38 -3.53 5.74
C PRO A 30 -19.11 -3.45 7.24
N GLN A 31 -17.95 -2.95 7.65
CA GLN A 31 -17.67 -2.77 9.08
C GLN A 31 -18.59 -1.72 9.73
N ALA A 32 -18.74 -0.55 9.10
CA ALA A 32 -19.64 0.48 9.60
C ALA A 32 -21.09 0.00 9.63
N GLU A 33 -21.52 -0.77 8.64
CA GLU A 33 -22.85 -1.38 8.61
C GLU A 33 -23.03 -2.44 9.71
N LEU A 34 -22.05 -3.33 9.89
CA LEU A 34 -22.05 -4.36 10.94
C LEU A 34 -22.13 -3.75 12.35
N GLU A 35 -21.50 -2.60 12.58
CA GLU A 35 -21.57 -1.88 13.86
C GLU A 35 -22.97 -1.32 14.17
N LEU A 36 -23.77 -1.02 13.14
CA LEU A 36 -25.14 -0.50 13.27
C LEU A 36 -26.21 -1.60 13.35
N VAL A 37 -25.84 -2.84 13.05
CA VAL A 37 -26.75 -3.98 13.04
C VAL A 37 -27.06 -4.45 14.47
N ASN A 38 -28.35 -4.66 14.75
CA ASN A 38 -28.85 -5.18 16.02
C ASN A 38 -28.24 -6.55 16.34
N ASP A 39 -27.97 -6.82 17.62
CA ASP A 39 -27.26 -8.02 18.08
C ASP A 39 -28.01 -9.33 17.79
N GLU A 40 -29.32 -9.28 17.53
CA GLU A 40 -30.14 -10.44 17.13
C GLU A 40 -30.23 -10.66 15.61
N ALA A 41 -29.57 -9.83 14.80
CA ALA A 41 -29.68 -9.92 13.36
C ALA A 41 -28.93 -11.12 12.78
N ASN A 42 -29.49 -11.69 11.72
CA ASN A 42 -28.85 -12.77 10.98
C ASN A 42 -27.86 -12.22 9.95
N VAL A 43 -26.59 -12.58 10.08
CA VAL A 43 -25.55 -12.25 9.09
C VAL A 43 -25.30 -13.44 8.18
N TYR A 44 -25.10 -13.16 6.89
CA TYR A 44 -24.76 -14.17 5.89
C TYR A 44 -23.55 -13.70 5.09
N LYS A 45 -22.64 -14.64 4.81
CA LYS A 45 -21.47 -14.42 3.95
C LYS A 45 -21.69 -15.12 2.61
N LEU A 46 -21.52 -14.37 1.51
CA LEU A 46 -21.55 -14.93 0.17
C LEU A 46 -20.20 -15.60 -0.15
N ILE A 47 -20.22 -16.90 -0.45
CA ILE A 47 -19.07 -17.70 -0.85
C ILE A 47 -19.42 -18.38 -2.18
N GLY A 48 -18.89 -17.85 -3.28
CA GLY A 48 -19.29 -18.29 -4.63
C GLY A 48 -20.79 -18.09 -4.85
N PRO A 49 -21.54 -19.10 -5.33
CA PRO A 49 -22.99 -19.00 -5.51
C PRO A 49 -23.80 -19.24 -4.23
N VAL A 50 -23.18 -19.40 -3.06
CA VAL A 50 -23.85 -19.84 -1.82
C VAL A 50 -23.78 -18.79 -0.72
N LEU A 51 -24.87 -18.60 0.02
CA LEU A 51 -24.93 -17.81 1.25
C LEU A 51 -24.78 -18.71 2.47
N VAL A 52 -23.78 -18.44 3.31
CA VAL A 52 -23.51 -19.17 4.54
C VAL A 52 -23.85 -18.29 5.73
N LYS A 53 -24.66 -18.81 6.67
CA LYS A 53 -24.98 -18.08 7.91
C LYS A 53 -23.71 -17.94 8.76
N GLN A 54 -23.45 -16.73 9.24
CA GLN A 54 -22.32 -16.41 10.09
C GLN A 54 -22.82 -15.82 11.42
N ASP A 55 -22.08 -16.09 12.49
CA ASP A 55 -22.27 -15.38 13.75
C ASP A 55 -21.89 -13.90 13.60
N LEU A 56 -22.66 -12.99 14.20
CA LEU A 56 -22.46 -11.55 14.09
C LEU A 56 -21.13 -11.10 14.74
N ALA A 57 -20.78 -11.66 15.90
CA ALA A 57 -19.53 -11.32 16.57
C ALA A 57 -18.33 -11.82 15.77
N GLU A 58 -18.42 -13.03 15.20
CA GLU A 58 -17.40 -13.56 14.30
C GLU A 58 -17.26 -12.72 13.02
N ALA A 59 -18.37 -12.28 12.42
CA ALA A 59 -18.36 -11.40 11.24
C ALA A 59 -17.66 -10.07 11.55
N LYS A 60 -18.03 -9.41 12.66
CA LYS A 60 -17.39 -8.16 13.14
C LYS A 60 -15.89 -8.36 13.35
N ALA A 61 -15.49 -9.41 14.05
CA ALA A 61 -14.08 -9.70 14.33
C ALA A 61 -13.27 -9.96 13.05
N ASN A 62 -13.84 -10.69 12.09
CA ASN A 62 -13.19 -11.01 10.82
C ASN A 62 -12.96 -9.77 9.96
N VAL A 63 -13.98 -8.90 9.82
CA VAL A 63 -13.84 -7.66 9.06
C VAL A 63 -12.82 -6.74 9.72
N LYS A 64 -12.88 -6.59 11.05
CA LYS A 64 -11.92 -5.79 11.81
C LYS A 64 -10.49 -6.27 11.63
N LYS A 65 -10.26 -7.58 11.76
CA LYS A 65 -8.93 -8.17 11.56
C LYS A 65 -8.40 -7.94 10.14
N ARG A 66 -9.27 -7.98 9.13
CA ARG A 66 -8.90 -7.68 7.73
C ARG A 66 -8.49 -6.21 7.58
N ILE A 67 -9.24 -5.28 8.15
CA ILE A 67 -8.89 -3.85 8.15
C ILE A 67 -7.55 -3.61 8.85
N GLU A 68 -7.34 -4.22 10.03
CA GLU A 68 -6.09 -4.08 10.78
C GLU A 68 -4.88 -4.58 10.00
N TYR A 69 -5.00 -5.76 9.37
CA TYR A 69 -3.94 -6.32 8.53
C TYR A 69 -3.61 -5.41 7.34
N ILE A 70 -4.61 -5.00 6.56
CA ILE A 70 -4.41 -4.12 5.39
C ILE A 70 -3.82 -2.78 5.82
N SER A 71 -4.30 -2.21 6.93
CA SER A 71 -3.78 -0.95 7.47
C SER A 71 -2.32 -1.06 7.91
N ALA A 72 -1.92 -2.20 8.48
CA ALA A 72 -0.54 -2.46 8.85
C ALA A 72 0.35 -2.60 7.61
N GLU A 73 -0.15 -3.24 6.55
CA GLU A 73 0.57 -3.42 5.30
C GLU A 73 0.81 -2.09 4.58
N LEU A 74 -0.23 -1.25 4.47
CA LEU A 74 -0.11 0.11 3.92
C LEU A 74 0.94 0.93 4.67
N LYS A 75 0.95 0.88 6.01
CA LYS A 75 1.99 1.56 6.82
C LYS A 75 3.40 1.04 6.54
N ARG A 76 3.55 -0.27 6.30
CA ARG A 76 4.85 -0.87 5.95
C ARG A 76 5.31 -0.39 4.58
N MET A 77 4.41 -0.35 3.61
CA MET A 77 4.69 0.13 2.26
C MET A 77 5.04 1.62 2.25
N ASP A 78 4.34 2.45 3.01
CA ASP A 78 4.65 3.88 3.17
C ASP A 78 6.07 4.12 3.67
N ARG A 79 6.51 3.33 4.67
CA ARG A 79 7.89 3.40 5.17
C ARG A 79 8.89 2.99 4.10
N ALA A 80 8.64 1.87 3.41
CA ALA A 80 9.52 1.40 2.34
C ALA A 80 9.64 2.41 1.19
N LEU A 81 8.55 3.09 0.82
CA LEU A 81 8.56 4.14 -0.20
C LEU A 81 9.39 5.34 0.24
N LYS A 82 9.24 5.82 1.49
CA LYS A 82 10.05 6.92 2.03
C LYS A 82 11.54 6.60 2.01
N ASP A 83 11.92 5.40 2.48
CA ASP A 83 13.30 4.95 2.48
C ASP A 83 13.89 4.88 1.06
N LEU A 84 13.09 4.43 0.08
CA LEU A 84 13.51 4.37 -1.32
C LEU A 84 13.65 5.77 -1.94
N GLU A 85 12.75 6.69 -1.61
CA GLU A 85 12.79 8.07 -2.07
C GLU A 85 14.02 8.81 -1.54
N GLU A 86 14.35 8.65 -0.26
CA GLU A 86 15.56 9.20 0.36
C GLU A 86 16.83 8.66 -0.32
N LYS A 87 16.90 7.35 -0.54
CA LYS A 87 18.01 6.70 -1.26
C LYS A 87 18.12 7.22 -2.70
N GLN A 88 17.00 7.41 -3.38
CA GLN A 88 16.97 7.94 -4.74
C GLN A 88 17.49 9.38 -4.77
N ASN A 89 17.09 10.24 -3.83
CA ASN A 89 17.53 11.63 -3.76
C ASN A 89 19.02 11.74 -3.43
N SER A 90 19.53 10.96 -2.48
CA SER A 90 20.97 10.89 -2.17
C SER A 90 21.82 10.50 -3.39
N LYS A 91 21.35 9.52 -4.18
CA LYS A 91 22.02 9.13 -5.43
C LYS A 91 21.95 10.23 -6.48
N LYS A 92 20.81 10.91 -6.65
CA LYS A 92 20.67 12.04 -7.58
C LYS A 92 21.64 13.17 -7.24
N GLU A 93 21.77 13.54 -5.97
CA GLU A 93 22.75 14.56 -5.53
C GLU A 93 24.19 14.15 -5.83
N SER A 94 24.53 12.88 -5.59
CA SER A 94 25.86 12.36 -5.88
C SER A 94 26.19 12.42 -7.38
N ILE A 95 25.23 12.04 -8.23
CA ILE A 95 25.34 12.15 -9.69
C ILE A 95 25.50 13.61 -10.11
N PHE A 96 24.70 14.52 -9.55
CA PHE A 96 24.76 15.95 -9.86
C PHE A 96 26.13 16.55 -9.52
N LYS A 97 26.66 16.25 -8.32
CA LYS A 97 28.01 16.66 -7.92
C LYS A 97 29.08 16.11 -8.86
N LEU A 98 28.94 14.87 -9.32
CA LEU A 98 29.88 14.27 -10.27
C LEU A 98 29.81 14.95 -11.65
N GLN A 99 28.60 15.24 -12.14
CA GLN A 99 28.38 15.96 -13.40
C GLN A 99 28.98 17.38 -13.35
N GLN A 100 28.81 18.11 -12.25
CA GLN A 100 29.44 19.42 -12.05
C GLN A 100 30.98 19.34 -12.11
N LYS A 101 31.57 18.35 -11.43
CA LYS A 101 33.03 18.15 -11.47
C LYS A 101 33.52 17.81 -12.88
N MET A 102 32.82 16.96 -13.61
CA MET A 102 33.17 16.62 -15.00
C MET A 102 33.13 17.85 -15.92
N GLN A 103 32.09 18.67 -15.82
CA GLN A 103 32.00 19.92 -16.59
C GLN A 103 33.13 20.89 -16.25
N ALA A 104 33.48 21.04 -14.96
CA ALA A 104 34.56 21.90 -14.53
C ALA A 104 35.94 21.44 -15.02
N VAL A 105 36.16 20.12 -15.14
CA VAL A 105 37.40 19.56 -15.71
C VAL A 105 37.42 19.75 -17.23
N GLN A 106 36.31 19.53 -17.93
CA GLN A 106 36.22 19.74 -19.38
C GLN A 106 36.34 21.21 -19.80
N ALA A 107 35.88 22.16 -18.96
CA ALA A 107 36.03 23.59 -19.23
C ALA A 107 37.44 24.13 -18.94
N LYS A 108 38.29 23.34 -18.27
CA LYS A 108 39.70 23.67 -17.98
C LYS A 108 40.70 23.01 -18.93
N ALA A 109 40.25 22.09 -19.78
CA ALA A 109 41.03 21.46 -20.85
C ALA A 109 40.78 22.18 -22.17
#